data_AF-A0A8H4ALC2-F1
#
_entry.id   AF-A0A8H4ALC2-F1
#
_cell.length_a   1.000
_cell.length_b   1.000
_cell.length_c   1.000
_cell.angle_alpha   90.00
_cell.angle_beta   90.00
_cell.angle_gamma   90.00
#
_symmetry.space_group_name_H-M   'P 1'
#
loop_
_entity.id
_entity.type
_entity.pdbx_description
1 polymer ?
#
loop_
_entity_poly.entity_id
_entity_poly.type
_entity_poly.pdbx_seq_one_letter_code
_entity_poly.pdbx_strand_id
1 'polypeptide(L)'
;MYDSKWLDENYPKDGGCKYKGDIYGNIGKRRKEITHLDISCHHGNALNKIRGGIDLRDFINLVMLRCRNNKLTDLAINNLKMLEEIDCSDNELRYLEFENFPYLRKINCSINKNLKLKLKNCSSLKTLDCPSDGLNLHITDCYNITVRYFSGDSVINTLYLNDVDQDGIDKIESLKRENDQLKQIITELEESPIINKKNVLIIGRTGSGKSALANNLVNEYGNFEEIFKEDEFSESVTTQLQVEEIMINGINYRIIDTVGFGDTGTVTGDEAVLEAVKATYAVREGVNQILFVVRGRNDIDEKVMKLYNSLKDEIFGEKIYKYTTIVRTNFGSFTEDERCEEEIKALKQNKLISQLANSCNRIILIDNPSLKGQPDTIIEHNRKSRSESRQILVNHLSTCENVYRPRKLKEVVSKFDHELNNTGVDNKQLIKPNFKTARLDLIVNAAIKCIPTVVTIVHAVAVGSSCQIT
;
A
#
# COMPACT_ATOMS: atom_id res chain seq x y z
N MET A 1 4.08 25.10 54.74
CA MET A 1 3.07 25.13 55.83
C MET A 1 2.25 26.37 55.60
N TYR A 2 0.93 26.25 55.41
CA TYR A 2 0.07 27.40 55.10
C TYR A 2 -0.02 28.32 56.33
N ASP A 3 0.36 29.59 56.19
CA ASP A 3 0.17 30.61 57.23
C ASP A 3 -1.17 31.31 56.97
N SER A 4 -2.26 30.60 57.29
CA SER A 4 -3.62 31.10 57.08
C SER A 4 -4.09 32.02 58.21
N LYS A 5 -3.19 32.52 59.07
CA LYS A 5 -3.55 33.34 60.24
C LYS A 5 -4.39 34.55 59.86
N TRP A 6 -3.95 35.31 58.86
CA TRP A 6 -4.71 36.46 58.37
C TRP A 6 -6.09 36.04 57.84
N LEU A 7 -6.16 34.93 57.12
CA LEU A 7 -7.42 34.43 56.57
C LEU A 7 -8.36 33.94 57.67
N ASP A 8 -7.87 33.25 58.69
CA ASP A 8 -8.66 32.74 59.81
C ASP A 8 -9.15 33.87 60.73
N GLU A 9 -8.38 34.95 60.89
CA GLU A 9 -8.79 36.14 61.65
C GLU A 9 -9.94 36.90 60.94
N ASN A 10 -9.85 37.04 59.62
CA ASN A 10 -10.77 37.84 58.82
C ASN A 10 -11.97 37.04 58.29
N TYR A 11 -11.77 35.75 58.02
CA TYR A 11 -12.75 34.79 57.54
C TYR A 11 -12.63 33.50 58.36
N PRO A 12 -13.11 33.46 59.61
CA PRO A 12 -12.95 32.29 60.48
C PRO A 12 -13.58 31.02 59.91
N LYS A 13 -12.99 29.85 60.20
CA LYS A 13 -13.55 28.54 59.79
C LYS A 13 -14.92 28.27 60.41
N ASP A 14 -15.03 28.54 61.72
CA ASP A 14 -16.24 28.30 62.52
C ASP A 14 -17.06 29.57 62.78
N GLY A 15 -16.99 30.55 61.87
CA GLY A 15 -17.67 31.84 62.03
C GLY A 15 -17.98 32.53 60.72
N GLY A 16 -18.66 33.68 60.82
CA GLY A 16 -18.89 34.57 59.69
C GLY A 16 -17.69 35.47 59.42
N CYS A 17 -17.52 35.91 58.17
CA CYS A 17 -16.55 36.92 57.78
C CYS A 17 -16.66 38.18 58.67
N LYS A 18 -15.51 38.69 59.09
CA LYS A 18 -15.34 39.90 59.90
C LYS A 18 -14.53 40.97 59.17
N TYR A 19 -14.10 40.71 57.93
CA TYR A 19 -13.24 41.60 57.17
C TYR A 19 -13.99 42.86 56.75
N LYS A 20 -13.75 43.97 57.46
CA LYS A 20 -14.40 45.26 57.17
C LYS A 20 -14.02 45.85 55.81
N GLY A 21 -12.93 45.38 55.20
CA GLY A 21 -12.51 45.77 53.86
C GLY A 21 -13.17 44.96 52.73
N ASP A 22 -14.09 44.06 53.06
CA ASP A 22 -14.82 43.29 52.05
C ASP A 22 -15.77 44.18 51.25
N ILE A 23 -15.78 43.99 49.93
CA ILE A 23 -16.58 44.78 48.99
C ILE A 23 -17.73 43.97 48.36
N TYR A 24 -17.86 42.69 48.70
CA TYR A 24 -18.86 41.77 48.13
C TYR A 24 -20.00 41.44 49.10
N GLY A 25 -20.09 42.15 50.22
CA GLY A 25 -21.12 41.94 51.24
C GLY A 25 -20.98 40.57 51.91
N ASN A 26 -19.75 40.13 52.18
CA ASN A 26 -19.48 38.85 52.80
C ASN A 26 -19.57 38.89 54.32
N ILE A 27 -19.61 40.06 54.97
CA ILE A 27 -19.72 40.19 56.44
C ILE A 27 -20.81 39.26 56.98
N GLY A 28 -20.45 38.42 57.96
CA GLY A 28 -21.34 37.44 58.58
C GLY A 28 -21.52 36.12 57.83
N LYS A 29 -21.18 36.04 56.53
CA LYS A 29 -21.22 34.79 55.75
C LYS A 29 -20.10 33.84 56.17
N ARG A 30 -20.41 32.55 56.23
CA ARG A 30 -19.41 31.48 56.43
C ARG A 30 -18.61 31.29 55.13
N ARG A 31 -17.41 30.72 55.21
CA ARG A 31 -16.54 30.46 54.04
C ARG A 31 -17.27 29.78 52.87
N LYS A 32 -18.09 28.78 53.18
CA LYS A 32 -18.90 28.03 52.19
C LYS A 32 -19.99 28.86 51.49
N GLU A 33 -20.40 30.00 52.04
CA GLU A 33 -21.44 30.87 51.50
C GLU A 33 -20.87 32.00 50.63
N ILE A 34 -19.54 32.15 50.61
CA ILE A 34 -18.85 33.21 49.89
C ILE A 34 -18.62 32.75 48.44
N THR A 35 -19.10 33.56 47.50
CA THR A 35 -18.94 33.33 46.06
C THR A 35 -17.89 34.23 45.41
N HIS A 36 -17.57 35.37 46.01
CA HIS A 36 -16.55 36.31 45.52
C HIS A 36 -15.65 36.72 46.67
N LEU A 37 -14.34 36.56 46.50
CA LEU A 37 -13.34 36.87 47.52
C LEU A 37 -12.24 37.73 46.91
N ASP A 38 -12.02 38.91 47.48
CA ASP A 38 -10.87 39.76 47.15
C ASP A 38 -10.05 40.02 48.42
N ILE A 39 -8.84 39.46 48.42
CA ILE A 39 -7.80 39.62 49.44
C ILE A 39 -6.55 40.27 48.85
N SER A 40 -6.71 40.99 47.72
CA SER A 40 -5.62 41.69 47.06
C SER A 40 -5.15 42.89 47.87
N CYS A 41 -3.87 43.21 47.78
CA CYS A 41 -3.32 44.39 48.45
C CYS A 41 -3.48 45.63 47.54
N HIS A 42 -4.47 46.49 47.82
CA HIS A 42 -4.79 47.65 46.97
C HIS A 42 -4.05 48.97 47.32
N HIS A 43 -3.34 49.05 48.46
CA HIS A 43 -2.88 50.34 49.02
C HIS A 43 -1.34 50.51 49.20
N GLY A 44 -0.50 49.74 48.51
CA GLY A 44 0.96 49.99 48.45
C GLY A 44 1.75 49.91 49.77
N ASN A 45 1.10 49.71 50.93
CA ASN A 45 1.78 49.59 52.20
C ASN A 45 2.30 48.15 52.38
N ALA A 46 3.63 47.98 52.28
CA ALA A 46 4.30 46.67 52.33
C ALA A 46 4.06 45.88 53.63
N LEU A 47 3.57 46.55 54.69
CA LEU A 47 3.25 45.95 55.99
C LEU A 47 1.97 45.10 56.00
N ASN A 48 1.08 45.27 55.01
CA ASN A 48 -0.22 44.58 54.97
C ASN A 48 -0.31 43.45 53.92
N LYS A 49 0.81 43.12 53.25
CA LYS A 49 0.84 42.01 52.28
C LYS A 49 0.74 40.67 53.01
N ILE A 50 -0.16 39.81 52.55
CA ILE A 50 -0.27 38.44 53.05
C ILE A 50 0.96 37.66 52.58
N ARG A 51 1.61 36.93 53.48
CA ARG A 51 2.85 36.19 53.22
C ARG A 51 2.61 34.68 53.35
N GLY A 52 3.40 33.90 52.62
CA GLY A 52 3.39 32.43 52.72
C GLY A 52 2.22 31.79 52.00
N GLY A 53 1.89 30.56 52.38
CA GLY A 53 0.80 29.81 51.76
C GLY A 53 -0.57 30.11 52.38
N ILE A 54 -1.63 30.19 51.57
CA ILE A 54 -3.01 30.34 52.05
C ILE A 54 -3.88 29.11 51.70
N ASP A 55 -4.70 28.66 52.65
CA ASP A 55 -5.63 27.55 52.47
C ASP A 55 -7.06 28.03 52.21
N LEU A 56 -7.54 27.85 50.97
CA LEU A 56 -8.86 28.31 50.53
C LEU A 56 -9.84 27.15 50.32
N ARG A 57 -9.51 25.92 50.72
CA ARG A 57 -10.31 24.72 50.41
C ARG A 57 -11.73 24.73 51.00
N ASP A 58 -11.98 25.58 52.01
CA ASP A 58 -13.29 25.73 52.67
C ASP A 58 -14.27 26.63 51.89
N PHE A 59 -13.80 27.37 50.88
CA PHE A 59 -14.61 28.29 50.08
C PHE A 59 -15.27 27.58 48.89
N ILE A 60 -15.94 26.45 49.13
CA ILE A 60 -16.38 25.49 48.09
C ILE A 60 -17.29 26.08 46.98
N ASN A 61 -17.98 27.20 47.24
CA ASN A 61 -18.87 27.87 46.30
C ASN A 61 -18.24 29.12 45.66
N LEU A 62 -16.91 29.29 45.78
CA LEU A 62 -16.21 30.44 45.25
C LEU A 62 -16.22 30.42 43.71
N VAL A 63 -16.71 31.50 43.13
CA VAL A 63 -16.79 31.79 41.69
C VAL A 63 -15.64 32.70 41.26
N MET A 64 -15.26 33.67 42.10
CA MET A 64 -14.15 34.60 41.81
C MET A 64 -13.19 34.73 42.99
N LEU A 65 -11.89 34.60 42.69
CA LEU A 65 -10.80 34.84 43.64
C LEU A 65 -9.87 35.92 43.12
N ARG A 66 -9.63 36.95 43.93
CA ARG A 66 -8.57 37.94 43.70
C ARG A 66 -7.64 37.97 44.91
N CYS A 67 -6.35 37.72 44.68
CA CYS A 67 -5.30 37.74 45.70
C CYS A 67 -4.02 38.42 45.20
N ARG A 68 -4.16 39.35 44.25
CA ARG A 68 -3.05 40.06 43.59
C ARG A 68 -2.23 40.91 44.57
N ASN A 69 -0.96 41.15 44.22
CA ASN A 69 -0.06 42.11 44.88
C ASN A 69 0.27 41.73 46.34
N ASN A 70 0.40 40.44 46.62
CA ASN A 70 0.77 39.93 47.94
C ASN A 70 2.19 39.33 47.91
N LYS A 71 2.49 38.48 48.89
CA LYS A 71 3.74 37.73 49.02
C LYS A 71 3.43 36.25 49.21
N LEU A 72 2.43 35.78 48.47
CA LEU A 72 1.95 34.40 48.57
C LEU A 72 2.94 33.48 47.87
N THR A 73 3.27 32.37 48.53
CA THR A 73 4.15 31.33 47.96
C THR A 73 3.37 30.12 47.46
N ASP A 74 2.17 29.89 48.01
CA ASP A 74 1.34 28.72 47.74
C ASP A 74 -0.15 29.06 47.89
N LEU A 75 -1.01 28.42 47.08
CA LEU A 75 -2.47 28.51 47.19
C LEU A 75 -3.07 27.10 47.25
N ALA A 76 -3.84 26.77 48.28
CA ALA A 76 -4.62 25.53 48.29
C ALA A 76 -6.04 25.79 47.75
N ILE A 77 -6.26 25.46 46.47
CA ILE A 77 -7.49 25.78 45.72
C ILE A 77 -8.22 24.55 45.15
N ASN A 78 -7.70 23.35 45.36
CA ASN A 78 -8.13 22.12 44.68
C ASN A 78 -9.64 21.78 44.82
N ASN A 79 -10.32 22.28 45.87
CA ASN A 79 -11.75 22.06 46.11
C ASN A 79 -12.67 23.14 45.49
N LEU A 80 -12.12 24.18 44.86
CA LEU A 80 -12.88 25.34 44.36
C LEU A 80 -13.51 25.05 42.98
N LYS A 81 -14.35 24.02 42.88
CA LYS A 81 -14.88 23.51 41.59
C LYS A 81 -15.84 24.45 40.87
N MET A 82 -16.38 25.44 41.57
CA MET A 82 -17.24 26.50 41.02
C MET A 82 -16.45 27.72 40.50
N LEU A 83 -15.12 27.71 40.63
CA LEU A 83 -14.29 28.88 40.31
C LEU A 83 -14.29 29.15 38.81
N GLU A 84 -14.72 30.36 38.44
CA GLU A 84 -14.74 30.87 37.07
C GLU A 84 -13.53 31.75 36.79
N GLU A 85 -13.08 32.53 37.77
CA GLU A 85 -11.98 33.48 37.61
C GLU A 85 -11.03 33.48 38.80
N ILE A 86 -9.73 33.49 38.52
CA ILE A 86 -8.68 33.68 39.51
C ILE A 86 -7.67 34.72 39.04
N ASP A 87 -7.44 35.73 39.88
CA ASP A 87 -6.32 36.65 39.76
C ASP A 87 -5.38 36.49 40.97
N CYS A 88 -4.24 35.86 40.73
CA CYS A 88 -3.17 35.64 41.67
C CYS A 88 -1.86 36.30 41.22
N SER A 89 -1.97 37.32 40.36
CA SER A 89 -0.81 38.02 39.82
C SER A 89 0.00 38.78 40.89
N ASP A 90 1.25 39.09 40.58
CA ASP A 90 2.16 39.83 41.48
C ASP A 90 2.27 39.20 42.87
N ASN A 91 2.80 37.97 42.88
CA ASN A 91 3.06 37.14 44.05
C ASN A 91 4.40 36.40 43.90
N GLU A 92 4.69 35.45 44.78
CA GLU A 92 5.92 34.64 44.78
C GLU A 92 5.59 33.14 44.60
N LEU A 93 4.53 32.84 43.84
CA LEU A 93 4.06 31.47 43.61
C LEU A 93 5.06 30.68 42.78
N ARG A 94 5.43 29.49 43.27
CA ARG A 94 6.34 28.57 42.55
C ARG A 94 5.63 27.42 41.87
N TYR A 95 4.45 27.08 42.37
CA TYR A 95 3.63 26.00 41.83
C TYR A 95 2.15 26.38 41.89
N LEU A 96 1.45 26.12 40.80
CA LEU A 96 0.00 26.25 40.75
C LEU A 96 -0.56 25.14 39.85
N GLU A 97 -1.60 24.47 40.32
CA GLU A 97 -2.21 23.34 39.62
C GLU A 97 -3.73 23.46 39.64
N PHE A 98 -4.32 23.33 38.46
CA PHE A 98 -5.75 23.24 38.26
C PHE A 98 -6.04 21.90 37.60
N GLU A 99 -6.67 21.00 38.34
CA GLU A 99 -7.14 19.72 37.84
C GLU A 99 -8.67 19.65 38.01
N ASN A 100 -9.38 19.41 36.91
CA ASN A 100 -10.85 19.32 36.87
C ASN A 100 -11.52 20.60 37.39
N PHE A 101 -11.34 21.73 36.71
CA PHE A 101 -12.03 22.99 36.99
C PHE A 101 -12.96 23.33 35.81
N PRO A 102 -14.18 22.78 35.78
CA PRO A 102 -15.02 22.78 34.59
C PRO A 102 -15.57 24.16 34.22
N TYR A 103 -15.66 25.09 35.18
CA TYR A 103 -16.18 26.44 34.96
C TYR A 103 -15.09 27.51 34.85
N LEU A 104 -13.83 27.17 35.05
CA LEU A 104 -12.72 28.14 35.07
C LEU A 104 -12.51 28.71 33.68
N ARG A 105 -12.74 30.02 33.52
CA ARG A 105 -12.68 30.77 32.26
C ARG A 105 -11.43 31.62 32.14
N LYS A 106 -10.91 32.11 33.27
CA LYS A 106 -9.78 33.03 33.29
C LYS A 106 -8.83 32.75 34.44
N ILE A 107 -7.55 32.65 34.10
CA ILE A 107 -6.45 32.59 35.05
C ILE A 107 -5.53 33.77 34.78
N ASN A 108 -5.30 34.60 35.79
CA ASN A 108 -4.21 35.56 35.79
C ASN A 108 -3.19 35.17 36.88
N CYS A 109 -2.05 34.65 36.45
CA CYS A 109 -0.90 34.35 37.30
C CYS A 109 0.35 35.12 36.85
N SER A 110 0.17 36.21 36.11
CA SER A 110 1.26 37.10 35.66
C SER A 110 2.09 37.60 36.85
N ILE A 111 3.36 37.94 36.60
CA ILE A 111 4.28 38.42 37.64
C ILE A 111 4.42 37.41 38.82
N ASN A 112 4.67 36.14 38.48
CA ASN A 112 5.13 35.09 39.41
C ASN A 112 6.37 34.42 38.80
N LYS A 113 7.58 34.86 39.17
CA LYS A 113 8.82 34.39 38.53
C LYS A 113 9.05 32.90 38.78
N ASN A 114 9.51 32.18 37.76
CA ASN A 114 9.80 30.74 37.82
C ASN A 114 8.59 29.86 38.20
N LEU A 115 7.37 30.30 37.87
CA LEU A 115 6.16 29.54 38.15
C LEU A 115 6.11 28.24 37.34
N LYS A 116 5.81 27.13 38.01
CA LYS A 116 5.36 25.89 37.37
C LYS A 116 3.84 25.83 37.41
N LEU A 117 3.21 25.89 36.24
CA LEU A 117 1.77 25.86 36.08
C LEU A 117 1.35 24.55 35.39
N LYS A 118 0.46 23.81 36.05
CA LYS A 118 -0.20 22.63 35.47
C LYS A 118 -1.69 22.86 35.30
N LEU A 119 -2.19 22.60 34.10
CA LEU A 119 -3.60 22.68 33.74
C LEU A 119 -4.04 21.33 33.20
N LYS A 120 -5.06 20.74 33.83
CA LYS A 120 -5.65 19.47 33.41
C LYS A 120 -7.16 19.54 33.46
N ASN A 121 -7.83 19.20 32.36
CA ASN A 121 -9.29 19.17 32.25
C ASN A 121 -9.96 20.48 32.73
N CYS A 122 -9.48 21.61 32.19
CA CYS A 122 -10.03 22.95 32.41
C CYS A 122 -10.70 23.42 31.11
N SER A 123 -11.72 22.69 30.66
CA SER A 123 -12.32 22.82 29.32
C SER A 123 -12.99 24.17 29.03
N SER A 124 -13.40 24.91 30.05
CA SER A 124 -13.97 26.26 29.89
C SER A 124 -12.93 27.38 29.84
N LEU A 125 -11.64 27.07 29.98
CA LEU A 125 -10.58 28.08 30.08
C LEU A 125 -10.41 28.79 28.74
N LYS A 126 -10.60 30.11 28.73
CA LYS A 126 -10.49 30.94 27.53
C LYS A 126 -9.23 31.79 27.54
N THR A 127 -8.80 32.25 28.71
CA THR A 127 -7.68 33.18 28.84
C THR A 127 -6.76 32.77 29.97
N LEU A 128 -5.47 32.67 29.64
CA LEU A 128 -4.40 32.39 30.57
C LEU A 128 -3.33 33.48 30.47
N ASP A 129 -3.18 34.27 31.53
CA ASP A 129 -2.15 35.31 31.64
C ASP A 129 -0.99 34.80 32.51
N CYS A 130 0.18 34.65 31.89
CA CYS A 130 1.36 34.00 32.46
C CYS A 130 2.57 34.94 32.56
N PRO A 131 3.53 34.65 33.46
CA PRO A 131 4.82 35.35 33.48
C PRO A 131 5.64 35.02 32.22
N SER A 132 6.39 36.00 31.71
CA SER A 132 7.36 35.80 30.61
C SER A 132 8.61 35.02 31.05
N ASP A 133 9.01 35.19 32.31
CA ASP A 133 10.33 34.77 32.79
C ASP A 133 10.24 33.49 33.62
N GLY A 134 10.80 32.40 33.10
CA GLY A 134 10.97 31.14 33.83
C GLY A 134 9.70 30.28 33.97
N LEU A 135 8.66 30.52 33.15
CA LEU A 135 7.44 29.70 33.18
C LEU A 135 7.73 28.26 32.73
N ASN A 136 7.27 27.29 33.53
CA ASN A 136 7.13 25.89 33.11
C ASN A 136 5.64 25.55 33.02
N LEU A 137 5.12 25.48 31.80
CA LEU A 137 3.70 25.30 31.51
C LEU A 137 3.44 23.88 30.99
N HIS A 138 2.54 23.16 31.67
CA HIS A 138 2.05 21.86 31.23
C HIS A 138 0.53 21.91 31.12
N ILE A 139 0.01 21.59 29.94
CA ILE A 139 -1.42 21.63 29.63
C ILE A 139 -1.84 20.25 29.09
N THR A 140 -2.94 19.72 29.60
CA THR A 140 -3.56 18.47 29.14
C THR A 140 -5.07 18.63 29.20
N ASP A 141 -5.81 18.17 28.20
CA ASP A 141 -7.28 18.26 28.15
C ASP A 141 -7.84 19.68 28.39
N CYS A 142 -7.12 20.70 27.91
CA CYS A 142 -7.60 22.08 27.90
C CYS A 142 -7.38 22.65 26.51
N TYR A 143 -8.42 23.23 25.92
CA TYR A 143 -8.46 23.53 24.48
C TYR A 143 -9.03 24.93 24.23
N ASN A 144 -8.75 25.49 23.06
CA ASN A 144 -9.20 26.82 22.64
C ASN A 144 -8.82 27.96 23.60
N ILE A 145 -7.58 27.91 24.11
CA ILE A 145 -7.06 28.87 25.08
C ILE A 145 -6.22 29.94 24.38
N THR A 146 -6.48 31.21 24.72
CA THR A 146 -5.55 32.30 24.48
C THR A 146 -4.56 32.44 25.64
N VAL A 147 -3.28 32.16 25.41
CA VAL A 147 -2.20 32.33 26.38
C VAL A 147 -1.50 33.66 26.12
N ARG A 148 -1.43 34.54 27.13
CA ARG A 148 -0.73 35.83 27.06
C ARG A 148 0.44 35.84 28.04
N TYR A 149 1.61 36.22 27.56
CA TYR A 149 2.83 36.32 28.36
C TYR A 149 3.08 37.78 28.76
N PHE A 150 3.32 38.01 30.04
CA PHE A 150 3.51 39.34 30.62
C PHE A 150 4.93 39.53 31.16
N SER A 151 5.52 40.69 30.87
CA SER A 151 6.71 41.22 31.55
C SER A 151 6.31 42.51 32.28
N GLY A 152 6.24 42.46 33.61
CA GLY A 152 5.57 43.51 34.38
C GLY A 152 4.09 43.63 33.98
N ASP A 153 3.62 44.85 33.74
CA ASP A 153 2.24 45.12 33.30
C ASP A 153 2.04 45.03 31.76
N SER A 154 3.10 44.72 31.00
CA SER A 154 3.07 44.69 29.53
C SER A 154 2.93 43.27 28.98
N VAL A 155 2.01 43.07 28.03
CA VAL A 155 1.93 41.82 27.24
C VAL A 155 3.04 41.81 26.20
N ILE A 156 3.86 40.76 26.19
CA ILE A 156 4.97 40.61 25.25
C ILE A 156 4.73 39.57 24.15
N ASN A 157 3.86 38.58 24.38
CA ASN A 157 3.55 37.54 23.41
C ASN A 157 2.15 36.97 23.65
N THR A 158 1.48 36.52 22.59
CA THR A 158 0.18 35.84 22.65
C THR A 158 0.22 34.59 21.79
N LEU A 159 -0.13 33.44 22.36
CA LEU A 159 -0.24 32.15 21.70
C LEU A 159 -1.69 31.67 21.73
N TYR A 160 -2.21 31.23 20.58
CA TYR A 160 -3.53 30.64 20.48
C TYR A 160 -3.41 29.13 20.33
N LEU A 161 -3.96 28.39 21.29
CA LEU A 161 -3.98 26.92 21.31
C LEU A 161 -5.36 26.45 20.86
N ASN A 162 -5.46 25.99 19.61
CA ASN A 162 -6.69 25.50 19.00
C ASN A 162 -6.87 23.98 19.16
N ASP A 163 -8.13 23.57 19.25
CA ASP A 163 -8.56 22.17 19.32
C ASP A 163 -8.05 21.30 18.16
N VAL A 164 -7.61 20.10 18.52
CA VAL A 164 -8.17 18.88 17.92
C VAL A 164 -8.97 18.28 19.07
N ASP A 165 -10.30 18.43 19.04
CA ASP A 165 -11.17 17.92 20.10
C ASP A 165 -11.16 16.38 20.12
N GLN A 166 -11.49 15.79 21.29
CA GLN A 166 -11.53 14.34 21.43
C GLN A 166 -12.55 13.71 20.44
N ASP A 167 -13.66 14.40 20.17
CA ASP A 167 -14.62 14.00 19.12
C ASP A 167 -13.97 13.93 17.73
N GLY A 168 -13.09 14.87 17.39
CA GLY A 168 -12.31 14.87 16.16
C GLY A 168 -11.28 13.74 16.12
N ILE A 169 -10.62 13.46 17.25
CA ILE A 169 -9.70 12.32 17.39
C ILE A 169 -10.46 11.00 17.21
N ASP A 170 -11.57 10.82 17.93
CA ASP A 170 -12.41 9.62 17.89
C ASP A 170 -12.99 9.38 16.49
N LYS A 171 -13.38 10.46 15.80
CA LYS A 171 -13.85 10.40 14.41
C LYS A 171 -12.75 10.02 13.44
N ILE A 172 -11.53 10.53 13.62
CA ILE A 172 -10.35 10.14 12.82
C ILE A 172 -10.01 8.66 13.07
N GLU A 173 -10.04 8.20 14.32
CA GLU A 173 -9.80 6.79 14.63
C GLU A 173 -10.89 5.86 14.08
N SER A 174 -12.16 6.27 14.16
CA SER A 174 -13.28 5.53 13.56
C SER A 174 -13.12 5.40 12.05
N LEU A 175 -12.82 6.51 11.36
CA LEU A 175 -12.58 6.51 9.91
C LEU A 175 -11.34 5.68 9.53
N LYS A 176 -10.29 5.66 10.35
CA LYS A 176 -9.13 4.77 10.15
C LYS A 176 -9.53 3.30 10.26
N ARG A 177 -10.29 2.93 11.30
CA ARG A 177 -10.80 1.56 11.48
C ARG A 177 -11.69 1.11 10.31
N GLU A 178 -12.62 1.96 9.87
CA GLU A 178 -13.44 1.69 8.68
C GLU A 178 -12.59 1.55 7.41
N ASN A 179 -11.58 2.39 7.22
CA ASN A 179 -10.69 2.31 6.07
C ASN A 179 -9.81 1.04 6.10
N ASP A 180 -9.35 0.62 7.27
CA ASP A 180 -8.59 -0.63 7.40
C ASP A 180 -9.48 -1.86 7.20
N GLN A 181 -10.74 -1.83 7.64
CA GLN A 181 -11.74 -2.84 7.29
C GLN A 181 -12.03 -2.86 5.78
N LEU A 182 -12.20 -1.70 5.13
CA LEU A 182 -12.39 -1.60 3.69
C LEU A 182 -11.17 -2.13 2.93
N LYS A 183 -9.95 -1.83 3.37
CA LYS A 183 -8.72 -2.40 2.78
C LYS A 183 -8.67 -3.91 2.97
N GLN A 184 -9.05 -4.42 4.13
CA GLN A 184 -9.10 -5.85 4.37
C GLN A 184 -10.16 -6.52 3.48
N ILE A 185 -11.35 -5.94 3.33
CA ILE A 185 -12.39 -6.42 2.42
C ILE A 185 -11.91 -6.33 0.96
N ILE A 186 -11.21 -5.27 0.57
CA ILE A 186 -10.62 -5.15 -0.78
C ILE A 186 -9.58 -6.25 -0.99
N THR A 187 -8.68 -6.48 -0.03
CA THR A 187 -7.70 -7.60 -0.09
C THR A 187 -8.41 -8.95 -0.13
N GLU A 188 -9.44 -9.16 0.68
CA GLU A 188 -10.24 -10.40 0.71
C GLU A 188 -11.06 -10.58 -0.57
N LEU A 189 -11.55 -9.52 -1.21
CA LEU A 189 -12.19 -9.56 -2.53
C LEU A 189 -11.18 -9.75 -3.67
N GLU A 190 -9.96 -9.26 -3.51
CA GLU A 190 -8.82 -9.58 -4.37
C GLU A 190 -8.33 -11.04 -4.17
N GLU A 191 -8.64 -11.66 -3.02
CA GLU A 191 -8.21 -13.01 -2.62
C GLU A 191 -9.34 -14.08 -2.60
N SER A 192 -10.62 -13.72 -2.76
CA SER A 192 -11.75 -14.68 -2.85
C SER A 192 -12.03 -15.09 -4.31
N PRO A 193 -12.56 -16.30 -4.54
CA PRO A 193 -12.18 -17.15 -5.67
C PRO A 193 -12.80 -16.68 -6.98
N ILE A 194 -12.06 -15.88 -7.74
CA ILE A 194 -11.99 -16.16 -9.18
C ILE A 194 -11.47 -17.59 -9.24
N ILE A 195 -12.17 -18.49 -9.93
CA ILE A 195 -11.65 -19.82 -10.29
C ILE A 195 -10.14 -19.66 -10.54
N ASN A 196 -9.28 -20.21 -9.67
CA ASN A 196 -7.85 -19.90 -9.69
C ASN A 196 -7.24 -20.52 -10.96
N LYS A 197 -7.27 -19.74 -12.05
CA LYS A 197 -6.80 -20.16 -13.36
C LYS A 197 -5.29 -20.19 -13.33
N LYS A 198 -4.70 -21.35 -13.60
CA LYS A 198 -3.26 -21.46 -13.81
C LYS A 198 -2.92 -20.96 -15.21
N ASN A 199 -2.25 -19.82 -15.29
CA ASN A 199 -1.85 -19.21 -16.56
C ASN A 199 -0.57 -19.91 -17.07
N VAL A 200 -0.68 -20.57 -18.23
CA VAL A 200 0.42 -21.26 -18.92
C VAL A 200 0.70 -20.55 -20.24
N LEU A 201 1.86 -19.89 -20.30
CA LEU A 201 2.29 -19.15 -21.47
C LEU A 201 3.24 -20.01 -22.33
N ILE A 202 2.90 -20.25 -23.59
CA ILE A 202 3.70 -21.07 -24.51
C ILE A 202 4.44 -20.14 -25.46
N ILE A 203 5.77 -20.14 -25.38
CA ILE A 203 6.65 -19.28 -26.19
C ILE A 203 7.72 -20.08 -26.91
N GLY A 204 8.30 -19.53 -27.97
CA GLY A 204 9.35 -20.19 -28.74
C GLY A 204 9.38 -19.74 -30.20
N ARG A 205 10.36 -20.26 -30.95
CA ARG A 205 10.51 -19.94 -32.37
C ARG A 205 9.26 -20.32 -33.18
N THR A 206 9.07 -19.66 -34.31
CA THR A 206 8.15 -20.14 -35.35
C THR A 206 8.52 -21.57 -35.76
N GLY A 207 7.52 -22.43 -35.97
CA GLY A 207 7.74 -23.83 -36.37
C GLY A 207 8.19 -24.78 -35.25
N SER A 208 8.39 -24.30 -34.01
CA SER A 208 8.86 -25.16 -32.91
C SER A 208 7.80 -26.13 -32.36
N GLY A 209 6.55 -26.02 -32.82
CA GLY A 209 5.44 -26.91 -32.43
C GLY A 209 4.61 -26.41 -31.23
N LYS A 210 4.53 -25.10 -31.01
CA LYS A 210 3.74 -24.48 -29.91
C LYS A 210 2.24 -24.84 -29.97
N SER A 211 1.58 -24.65 -31.11
CA SER A 211 0.16 -25.00 -31.28
C SER A 211 -0.08 -26.50 -31.10
N ALA A 212 0.81 -27.34 -31.66
CA ALA A 212 0.72 -28.80 -31.48
C ALA A 212 0.91 -29.23 -30.01
N LEU A 213 1.79 -28.54 -29.28
CA LEU A 213 1.93 -28.71 -27.84
C LEU A 213 0.67 -28.29 -27.08
N ALA A 214 0.09 -27.13 -27.43
CA ALA A 214 -1.13 -26.61 -26.83
C ALA A 214 -2.31 -27.57 -27.06
N ASN A 215 -2.52 -28.02 -28.31
CA ASN A 215 -3.53 -29.03 -28.64
C ASN A 215 -3.31 -30.35 -27.92
N ASN A 216 -2.07 -30.84 -27.84
CA ASN A 216 -1.81 -32.08 -27.11
C ASN A 216 -2.11 -31.94 -25.61
N LEU A 217 -1.90 -30.75 -25.04
CA LEU A 217 -2.21 -30.49 -23.64
C LEU A 217 -3.72 -30.50 -23.37
N VAL A 218 -4.51 -29.87 -24.25
CA VAL A 218 -5.96 -29.69 -24.03
C VAL A 218 -6.82 -30.88 -24.44
N ASN A 219 -6.35 -31.74 -25.35
CA ASN A 219 -7.10 -32.89 -25.85
C ASN A 219 -6.83 -34.17 -25.07
N GLU A 220 -7.84 -35.02 -24.87
CA GLU A 220 -7.66 -36.36 -24.30
C GLU A 220 -7.45 -37.42 -25.38
N TYR A 221 -6.93 -38.60 -24.98
CA TYR A 221 -6.71 -39.70 -25.91
C TYR A 221 -8.02 -40.13 -26.58
N GLY A 222 -8.01 -40.19 -27.92
CA GLY A 222 -9.17 -40.54 -28.73
C GLY A 222 -10.12 -39.38 -29.05
N ASN A 223 -10.01 -38.24 -28.36
CA ASN A 223 -10.88 -37.06 -28.54
C ASN A 223 -10.05 -35.84 -28.96
N PHE A 224 -9.53 -35.87 -30.18
CA PHE A 224 -8.77 -34.75 -30.72
C PHE A 224 -9.69 -33.73 -31.40
N GLU A 225 -9.74 -32.53 -30.85
CA GLU A 225 -10.28 -31.32 -31.46
C GLU A 225 -9.14 -30.31 -31.64
N GLU A 226 -9.04 -29.76 -32.85
CA GLU A 226 -8.05 -28.72 -33.13
C GLU A 226 -8.53 -27.38 -32.57
N ILE A 227 -8.19 -27.13 -31.31
CA ILE A 227 -8.53 -25.91 -30.58
C ILE A 227 -7.55 -24.77 -30.93
N PHE A 228 -6.26 -25.11 -30.99
CA PHE A 228 -5.19 -24.22 -31.43
C PHE A 228 -4.82 -24.56 -32.86
N LYS A 229 -4.92 -23.61 -33.79
CA LYS A 229 -4.66 -23.89 -35.20
C LYS A 229 -3.23 -24.42 -35.44
N GLU A 230 -3.14 -25.66 -35.95
CA GLU A 230 -1.95 -26.37 -36.42
C GLU A 230 -1.92 -26.32 -37.97
N ASP A 231 -1.01 -25.54 -38.57
CA ASP A 231 -0.85 -25.50 -40.04
C ASP A 231 0.28 -26.44 -40.52
N GLU A 232 0.08 -27.11 -41.68
CA GLU A 232 0.90 -28.21 -42.22
C GLU A 232 2.26 -27.79 -42.81
N PHE A 233 2.47 -26.50 -43.09
CA PHE A 233 3.64 -26.02 -43.83
C PHE A 233 4.60 -25.27 -42.91
N SER A 234 5.89 -25.59 -43.02
CA SER A 234 7.01 -24.92 -42.33
C SER A 234 7.17 -23.42 -42.65
N GLU A 235 6.24 -22.83 -43.40
CA GLU A 235 6.33 -21.48 -43.96
C GLU A 235 5.22 -20.51 -43.51
N SER A 236 4.24 -20.89 -42.69
CA SER A 236 3.26 -19.90 -42.19
C SER A 236 2.92 -20.06 -40.70
N VAL A 237 3.17 -18.94 -40.02
CA VAL A 237 3.25 -18.73 -38.57
C VAL A 237 1.85 -18.65 -37.96
N THR A 238 1.64 -19.14 -36.73
CA THR A 238 0.52 -18.68 -35.89
C THR A 238 0.49 -17.15 -35.91
N THR A 239 -0.47 -16.54 -36.60
CA THR A 239 -0.46 -15.08 -36.87
C THR A 239 -1.08 -14.27 -35.73
N GLN A 240 -1.77 -14.92 -34.80
CA GLN A 240 -2.47 -14.29 -33.68
C GLN A 240 -2.37 -15.14 -32.41
N LEU A 241 -2.30 -14.49 -31.25
CA LEU A 241 -2.40 -15.11 -29.93
C LEU A 241 -3.71 -15.89 -29.81
N GLN A 242 -3.63 -17.14 -29.39
CA GLN A 242 -4.77 -17.99 -29.09
C GLN A 242 -4.81 -18.25 -27.57
N VAL A 243 -5.96 -18.02 -26.95
CA VAL A 243 -6.14 -18.15 -25.50
C VAL A 243 -7.36 -19.02 -25.23
N GLU A 244 -7.16 -20.11 -24.51
CA GLU A 244 -8.23 -21.03 -24.16
C GLU A 244 -8.20 -21.39 -22.69
N GLU A 245 -9.39 -21.49 -22.11
CA GLU A 245 -9.58 -21.84 -20.71
C GLU A 245 -10.19 -23.25 -20.62
N ILE A 246 -9.47 -24.17 -19.99
CA ILE A 246 -9.85 -25.58 -19.94
C ILE A 246 -9.61 -26.16 -18.54
N MET A 247 -10.47 -27.10 -18.15
CA MET A 247 -10.29 -27.88 -16.93
C MET A 247 -9.52 -29.16 -17.23
N ILE A 248 -8.37 -29.35 -16.59
CA ILE A 248 -7.56 -30.57 -16.67
C ILE A 248 -7.39 -31.11 -15.25
N ASN A 249 -7.86 -32.34 -15.00
CA ASN A 249 -7.78 -33.00 -13.68
C ASN A 249 -8.30 -32.13 -12.52
N GLY A 250 -9.40 -31.38 -12.75
CA GLY A 250 -10.01 -30.50 -11.75
C GLY A 250 -9.32 -29.15 -11.54
N ILE A 251 -8.25 -28.85 -12.29
CA ILE A 251 -7.56 -27.55 -12.28
C ILE A 251 -7.95 -26.77 -13.52
N ASN A 252 -8.36 -25.52 -13.35
CA ASN A 252 -8.62 -24.63 -14.48
C ASN A 252 -7.30 -24.03 -14.98
N TYR A 253 -6.98 -24.25 -16.25
CA TYR A 253 -5.81 -23.70 -16.91
C TYR A 253 -6.22 -22.70 -17.98
N ARG A 254 -5.53 -21.56 -18.02
CA ARG A 254 -5.55 -20.65 -19.18
C ARG A 254 -4.31 -20.93 -20.01
N ILE A 255 -4.49 -21.58 -21.15
CA ILE A 255 -3.42 -21.90 -22.09
C ILE A 255 -3.31 -20.76 -23.11
N ILE A 256 -2.11 -20.19 -23.20
CA ILE A 256 -1.84 -19.00 -24.02
C ILE A 256 -0.78 -19.37 -25.05
N ASP A 257 -1.20 -19.66 -26.27
CA ASP A 257 -0.32 -19.95 -27.41
C ASP A 257 0.05 -18.64 -28.12
N THR A 258 1.34 -18.31 -28.13
CA THR A 258 1.83 -17.07 -28.73
C THR A 258 2.25 -17.23 -30.18
N VAL A 259 2.25 -16.11 -30.90
CA VAL A 259 2.97 -16.00 -32.17
C VAL A 259 4.44 -16.40 -31.96
N GLY A 260 5.01 -17.12 -32.93
CA GLY A 260 6.40 -17.57 -32.87
C GLY A 260 7.40 -16.43 -33.13
N PHE A 261 8.61 -16.56 -32.58
CA PHE A 261 9.69 -15.62 -32.82
C PHE A 261 10.56 -16.03 -34.01
N GLY A 262 11.16 -15.07 -34.72
CA GLY A 262 12.36 -15.29 -35.55
C GLY A 262 12.17 -15.37 -37.06
N ASP A 263 11.05 -15.89 -37.57
CA ASP A 263 10.83 -16.10 -39.02
C ASP A 263 9.36 -15.84 -39.43
N THR A 264 8.82 -14.68 -39.08
CA THR A 264 7.47 -14.26 -39.45
C THR A 264 7.52 -13.29 -40.62
N GLY A 265 8.08 -13.69 -41.76
CA GLY A 265 8.19 -12.82 -42.96
C GLY A 265 6.86 -12.27 -43.51
N THR A 266 5.74 -12.60 -42.86
CA THR A 266 4.36 -12.28 -43.22
C THR A 266 3.65 -11.34 -42.23
N VAL A 267 4.26 -10.95 -41.10
CA VAL A 267 3.64 -10.10 -40.06
C VAL A 267 4.41 -8.79 -39.91
N THR A 268 3.70 -7.66 -39.81
CA THR A 268 4.34 -6.35 -39.59
C THR A 268 4.88 -6.23 -38.16
N GLY A 269 5.85 -5.33 -37.95
CA GLY A 269 6.38 -5.11 -36.60
C GLY A 269 5.33 -4.63 -35.60
N ASP A 270 4.37 -3.80 -36.04
CA ASP A 270 3.25 -3.32 -35.24
C ASP A 270 2.28 -4.43 -34.83
N GLU A 271 1.99 -5.36 -35.74
CA GLU A 271 1.18 -6.55 -35.42
C GLU A 271 1.90 -7.44 -34.40
N ALA A 272 3.21 -7.63 -34.52
CA ALA A 272 3.98 -8.39 -33.52
C ALA A 272 3.95 -7.70 -32.14
N VAL A 273 3.98 -6.38 -32.09
CA VAL A 273 3.84 -5.59 -30.85
C VAL A 273 2.45 -5.79 -30.23
N LEU A 274 1.38 -5.75 -31.05
CA LEU A 274 0.03 -6.04 -30.57
C LEU A 274 -0.04 -7.41 -29.89
N GLU A 275 0.53 -8.44 -30.51
CA GLU A 275 0.51 -9.80 -29.95
C GLU A 275 1.31 -9.93 -28.65
N ALA A 276 2.43 -9.21 -28.52
CA ALA A 276 3.17 -9.12 -27.26
C ALA A 276 2.36 -8.41 -26.14
N VAL A 277 1.64 -7.34 -26.49
CA VAL A 277 0.72 -6.65 -25.56
C VAL A 277 -0.40 -7.59 -25.13
N LYS A 278 -1.06 -8.29 -26.07
CA LYS A 278 -2.11 -9.26 -25.76
C LYS A 278 -1.60 -10.38 -24.83
N ALA A 279 -0.41 -10.93 -25.09
CA ALA A 279 0.20 -11.94 -24.24
C ALA A 279 0.43 -11.40 -22.81
N THR A 280 0.91 -10.16 -22.68
CA THR A 280 1.09 -9.48 -21.39
C THR A 280 -0.23 -9.33 -20.62
N TYR A 281 -1.31 -8.93 -21.31
CA TYR A 281 -2.65 -8.82 -20.73
C TYR A 281 -3.27 -10.17 -20.37
N ALA A 282 -2.96 -11.24 -21.11
CA ALA A 282 -3.46 -12.58 -20.84
C ALA A 282 -2.89 -13.16 -19.54
N VAL A 283 -1.68 -12.72 -19.15
CA VAL A 283 -1.00 -13.12 -17.91
C VAL A 283 -1.01 -12.05 -16.81
N ARG A 284 -1.82 -10.99 -16.93
CA ARG A 284 -1.84 -9.86 -15.98
C ARG A 284 -2.08 -10.24 -14.51
N GLU A 285 -2.74 -11.37 -14.28
CA GLU A 285 -3.03 -11.93 -12.94
C GLU A 285 -1.85 -12.75 -12.36
N GLY A 286 -0.78 -12.92 -13.14
CA GLY A 286 0.41 -13.70 -12.82
C GLY A 286 0.64 -14.84 -13.80
N VAL A 287 1.85 -15.41 -13.77
CA VAL A 287 2.27 -16.54 -14.62
C VAL A 287 2.51 -17.76 -13.74
N ASN A 288 1.84 -18.88 -14.01
CA ASN A 288 2.11 -20.13 -13.29
C ASN A 288 3.24 -20.90 -13.95
N GLN A 289 3.27 -20.96 -15.28
CA GLN A 289 4.34 -21.58 -16.05
C GLN A 289 4.54 -20.90 -17.41
N ILE A 290 5.79 -20.92 -17.86
CA ILE A 290 6.19 -20.60 -19.23
C ILE A 290 6.74 -21.88 -19.85
N LEU A 291 6.11 -22.36 -20.92
CA LEU A 291 6.62 -23.46 -21.71
C LEU A 291 7.42 -22.88 -22.87
N PHE A 292 8.75 -22.93 -22.75
CA PHE A 292 9.67 -22.49 -23.79
C PHE A 292 9.94 -23.64 -24.75
N VAL A 293 9.31 -23.62 -25.93
CA VAL A 293 9.27 -24.73 -26.88
C VAL A 293 10.42 -24.69 -27.86
N VAL A 294 11.15 -25.81 -27.97
CA VAL A 294 12.29 -26.01 -28.86
C VAL A 294 12.18 -27.33 -29.64
N ARG A 295 12.19 -27.26 -30.97
CA ARG A 295 12.19 -28.40 -31.91
C ARG A 295 13.59 -28.90 -32.26
N GLY A 296 14.63 -28.17 -31.91
CA GLY A 296 16.00 -28.59 -32.12
C GLY A 296 16.99 -27.80 -31.28
N ARG A 297 18.26 -28.20 -31.37
CA ARG A 297 19.37 -27.53 -30.68
C ARG A 297 19.67 -26.13 -31.25
N ASN A 298 19.10 -25.80 -32.42
CA ASN A 298 19.30 -24.54 -33.14
C ASN A 298 18.09 -23.59 -33.03
N ASP A 299 17.02 -23.98 -32.34
CA ASP A 299 15.82 -23.16 -32.19
C ASP A 299 16.02 -21.96 -31.27
N ILE A 300 17.11 -21.98 -30.49
CA ILE A 300 17.53 -20.88 -29.63
C ILE A 300 18.73 -20.21 -30.29
N ASP A 301 18.47 -19.04 -30.90
CA ASP A 301 19.48 -18.14 -31.44
C ASP A 301 19.52 -16.82 -30.65
N GLU A 302 20.42 -15.92 -31.04
CA GLU A 302 20.61 -14.63 -30.36
C GLU A 302 19.35 -13.75 -30.39
N LYS A 303 18.55 -13.81 -31.47
CA LYS A 303 17.33 -13.02 -31.60
C LYS A 303 16.28 -13.47 -30.58
N VAL A 304 16.07 -14.78 -30.50
CA VAL A 304 15.12 -15.39 -29.55
C VAL A 304 15.55 -15.10 -28.11
N MET A 305 16.84 -15.26 -27.78
CA MET A 305 17.34 -14.98 -26.44
C MET A 305 17.31 -13.50 -26.07
N LYS A 306 17.60 -12.61 -27.02
CA LYS A 306 17.49 -11.16 -26.79
C LYS A 306 16.06 -10.77 -26.43
N LEU A 307 15.07 -11.29 -27.17
CA LEU A 307 13.67 -11.06 -26.85
C LEU A 307 13.28 -11.61 -25.48
N TYR A 308 13.65 -12.85 -25.16
CA TYR A 308 13.37 -13.43 -23.85
C TYR A 308 13.99 -12.61 -22.71
N ASN A 309 15.25 -12.19 -22.87
CA ASN A 309 15.95 -11.39 -21.87
C ASN A 309 15.32 -10.00 -21.71
N SER A 310 14.84 -9.37 -22.79
CA SER A 310 14.11 -8.10 -22.67
C SER A 310 12.76 -8.25 -21.97
N LEU A 311 12.01 -9.32 -22.25
CA LEU A 311 10.80 -9.63 -21.49
C LEU A 311 11.12 -9.86 -20.01
N LYS A 312 12.21 -10.57 -19.71
CA LYS A 312 12.72 -10.71 -18.35
C LYS A 312 13.05 -9.35 -17.75
N ASP A 313 13.85 -8.52 -18.38
CA ASP A 313 14.36 -7.31 -17.75
C ASP A 313 13.27 -6.23 -17.57
N GLU A 314 12.34 -6.12 -18.51
CA GLU A 314 11.30 -5.08 -18.49
C GLU A 314 10.02 -5.48 -17.76
N ILE A 315 9.62 -6.76 -17.84
CA ILE A 315 8.29 -7.20 -17.39
C ILE A 315 8.39 -8.16 -16.20
N PHE A 316 9.20 -9.20 -16.32
CA PHE A 316 9.09 -10.34 -15.41
C PHE A 316 10.15 -10.38 -14.30
N GLY A 317 11.33 -9.82 -14.49
CA GLY A 317 12.49 -9.94 -13.58
C GLY A 317 13.11 -11.34 -13.49
N GLU A 318 14.25 -11.43 -12.80
CA GLU A 318 15.11 -12.64 -12.72
C GLU A 318 14.40 -13.91 -12.25
N LYS A 319 13.38 -13.81 -11.41
CA LYS A 319 12.68 -15.02 -10.91
C LYS A 319 11.86 -15.72 -11.99
N ILE A 320 11.69 -15.13 -13.19
CA ILE A 320 10.96 -15.74 -14.30
C ILE A 320 11.50 -17.14 -14.65
N TYR A 321 12.82 -17.35 -14.54
CA TYR A 321 13.43 -18.63 -14.88
C TYR A 321 12.87 -19.79 -14.04
N LYS A 322 12.52 -19.55 -12.77
CA LYS A 322 11.91 -20.56 -11.89
C LYS A 322 10.52 -21.01 -12.33
N TYR A 323 9.89 -20.24 -13.21
CA TYR A 323 8.58 -20.51 -13.79
C TYR A 323 8.69 -20.91 -15.27
N THR A 324 9.91 -21.01 -15.81
CA THR A 324 10.15 -21.43 -17.18
C THR A 324 10.53 -22.91 -17.23
N THR A 325 9.92 -23.64 -18.14
CA THR A 325 10.20 -25.04 -18.46
C THR A 325 10.56 -25.12 -19.94
N ILE A 326 11.72 -25.69 -20.27
CA ILE A 326 12.09 -25.93 -21.66
C ILE A 326 11.38 -27.21 -22.12
N VAL A 327 10.65 -27.13 -23.22
CA VAL A 327 9.93 -28.28 -23.82
C VAL A 327 10.55 -28.62 -25.16
N ARG A 328 11.29 -29.73 -25.20
CA ARG A 328 11.94 -30.28 -26.39
C ARG A 328 10.94 -31.17 -27.15
N THR A 329 10.41 -30.67 -28.27
CA THR A 329 9.40 -31.34 -29.10
C THR A 329 10.02 -32.19 -30.21
N ASN A 330 9.23 -33.06 -30.87
CA ASN A 330 9.71 -33.84 -32.02
C ASN A 330 10.91 -34.74 -31.68
N PHE A 331 10.90 -35.33 -30.47
CA PHE A 331 11.91 -36.25 -29.98
C PHE A 331 11.29 -37.63 -29.76
N GLY A 332 11.23 -38.47 -30.80
CA GLY A 332 10.52 -39.75 -30.76
C GLY A 332 11.00 -40.77 -29.71
N SER A 333 12.24 -40.64 -29.22
CA SER A 333 12.81 -41.48 -28.16
C SER A 333 12.59 -40.91 -26.75
N PHE A 334 11.56 -40.08 -26.55
CA PHE A 334 11.28 -39.42 -25.26
C PHE A 334 10.91 -40.39 -24.12
N THR A 335 10.65 -41.66 -24.44
CA THR A 335 10.41 -42.74 -23.47
C THR A 335 11.66 -43.57 -23.16
N GLU A 336 12.79 -43.30 -23.83
CA GLU A 336 14.06 -44.00 -23.63
C GLU A 336 14.99 -43.18 -22.74
N ASP A 337 15.12 -43.55 -21.46
CA ASP A 337 15.86 -42.77 -20.45
C ASP A 337 17.29 -42.41 -20.87
N GLU A 338 18.05 -43.35 -21.43
CA GLU A 338 19.42 -43.11 -21.90
C GLU A 338 19.49 -42.04 -22.99
N ARG A 339 18.58 -42.12 -23.98
CA ARG A 339 18.47 -41.13 -25.07
C ARG A 339 18.05 -39.75 -24.54
N CYS A 340 17.13 -39.73 -23.57
CA CYS A 340 16.68 -38.50 -22.92
C CYS A 340 17.85 -37.79 -22.21
N GLU A 341 18.68 -38.54 -21.48
CA GLU A 341 19.87 -37.99 -20.84
C GLU A 341 20.88 -37.43 -21.83
N GLU A 342 21.14 -38.15 -22.93
CA GLU A 342 22.02 -37.70 -24.01
C GLU A 342 21.54 -36.39 -24.63
N GLU A 343 20.25 -36.28 -24.95
CA GLU A 343 19.68 -35.07 -25.56
C GLU A 343 19.69 -33.89 -24.58
N ILE A 344 19.39 -34.12 -23.29
CA ILE A 344 19.51 -33.06 -22.26
C ILE A 344 20.95 -32.57 -22.14
N LYS A 345 21.93 -33.48 -22.10
CA LYS A 345 23.36 -33.12 -22.07
C LYS A 345 23.72 -32.29 -23.30
N ALA A 346 23.27 -32.70 -24.48
CA ALA A 346 23.56 -32.01 -25.73
C ALA A 346 22.89 -30.62 -25.82
N LEU A 347 21.66 -30.47 -25.34
CA LEU A 347 20.99 -29.16 -25.25
C LEU A 347 21.78 -28.20 -24.36
N LYS A 348 22.28 -28.67 -23.21
CA LYS A 348 23.07 -27.87 -22.28
C LYS A 348 24.45 -27.46 -22.80
N GLN A 349 24.96 -28.10 -23.85
CA GLN A 349 26.22 -27.72 -24.50
C GLN A 349 26.10 -26.46 -25.36
N ASN A 350 24.90 -26.14 -25.87
CA ASN A 350 24.68 -24.87 -26.56
C ASN A 350 24.72 -23.73 -25.53
N LYS A 351 25.61 -22.75 -25.72
CA LYS A 351 25.84 -21.64 -24.76
C LYS A 351 24.56 -20.86 -24.45
N LEU A 352 23.73 -20.59 -25.46
CA LEU A 352 22.48 -19.84 -25.29
C LEU A 352 21.43 -20.66 -24.54
N ILE A 353 21.31 -21.94 -24.89
CA ILE A 353 20.42 -22.87 -24.18
C ILE A 353 20.89 -23.07 -22.75
N SER A 354 22.20 -23.20 -22.51
CA SER A 354 22.78 -23.43 -21.18
C SER A 354 22.38 -22.34 -20.18
N GLN A 355 22.39 -21.07 -20.61
CA GLN A 355 21.95 -19.95 -19.75
C GLN A 355 20.51 -20.14 -19.26
N LEU A 356 19.60 -20.52 -20.16
CA LEU A 356 18.21 -20.77 -19.82
C LEU A 356 18.06 -22.09 -19.04
N ALA A 357 18.65 -23.17 -19.53
CA ALA A 357 18.58 -24.52 -18.99
C ALA A 357 19.09 -24.64 -17.56
N ASN A 358 20.15 -23.90 -17.20
CA ASN A 358 20.71 -23.92 -15.86
C ASN A 358 19.88 -23.10 -14.85
N SER A 359 19.05 -22.17 -15.36
CA SER A 359 18.23 -21.29 -14.53
C SER A 359 16.76 -21.72 -14.48
N CYS A 360 16.33 -22.52 -15.46
CA CYS A 360 14.95 -22.97 -15.63
C CYS A 360 14.56 -24.05 -14.61
N ASN A 361 13.25 -24.23 -14.42
CA ASN A 361 12.71 -25.24 -13.51
C ASN A 361 13.05 -26.66 -13.97
N ARG A 362 12.84 -26.93 -15.26
CA ARG A 362 12.96 -28.29 -15.83
C ARG A 362 13.13 -28.25 -17.35
N ILE A 363 13.72 -29.31 -17.89
CA ILE A 363 13.68 -29.66 -19.32
C ILE A 363 12.78 -30.90 -19.48
N ILE A 364 11.82 -30.83 -20.39
CA ILE A 364 10.89 -31.92 -20.72
C ILE A 364 11.10 -32.29 -22.18
N LEU A 365 11.22 -33.59 -22.45
CA LEU A 365 11.28 -34.14 -23.80
C LEU A 365 9.95 -34.81 -24.12
N ILE A 366 9.43 -34.54 -25.30
CA ILE A 366 8.15 -35.08 -25.78
C ILE A 366 8.18 -35.24 -27.29
N ASP A 367 7.22 -36.02 -27.79
CA ASP A 367 6.93 -36.10 -29.20
C ASP A 367 5.43 -35.84 -29.46
N ASN A 368 5.17 -34.90 -30.37
CA ASN A 368 3.82 -34.46 -30.75
C ASN A 368 3.66 -34.59 -32.28
N PRO A 369 3.78 -35.80 -32.85
CA PRO A 369 3.74 -36.00 -34.29
C PRO A 369 2.39 -35.58 -34.88
N SER A 370 2.33 -35.15 -36.14
CA SER A 370 1.08 -34.69 -36.77
C SER A 370 0.04 -35.81 -36.83
N LEU A 371 -1.23 -35.49 -36.58
CA LEU A 371 -2.36 -36.39 -36.88
C LEU A 371 -2.99 -36.14 -38.25
N LYS A 372 -2.79 -34.94 -38.82
CA LYS A 372 -3.35 -34.56 -40.12
C LYS A 372 -2.56 -35.21 -41.26
N GLY A 373 -3.28 -35.68 -42.28
CA GLY A 373 -2.71 -36.23 -43.51
C GLY A 373 -1.94 -37.55 -43.34
N GLN A 374 -2.02 -38.21 -42.18
CA GLN A 374 -1.30 -39.46 -41.92
C GLN A 374 -2.14 -40.68 -42.29
N PRO A 375 -1.53 -41.78 -42.76
CA PRO A 375 -2.20 -43.07 -42.92
C PRO A 375 -2.71 -43.62 -41.58
N ASP A 376 -3.81 -44.39 -41.60
CA ASP A 376 -4.39 -45.03 -40.40
C ASP A 376 -3.37 -45.87 -39.62
N THR A 377 -2.41 -46.49 -40.32
CA THR A 377 -1.34 -47.30 -39.73
C THR A 377 -0.36 -46.49 -38.87
N ILE A 378 -0.24 -45.18 -39.12
CA ILE A 378 0.65 -44.25 -38.41
C ILE A 378 -0.14 -43.43 -37.40
N ILE A 379 -1.40 -43.07 -37.71
CA ILE A 379 -2.26 -42.26 -36.82
C ILE A 379 -2.33 -42.85 -35.42
N GLU A 380 -2.50 -44.17 -35.29
CA GLU A 380 -2.65 -44.79 -33.97
C GLU A 380 -1.36 -44.71 -33.14
N HIS A 381 -0.20 -44.89 -33.80
CA HIS A 381 1.10 -44.66 -33.17
C HIS A 381 1.26 -43.19 -32.73
N ASN A 382 0.85 -42.24 -33.58
CA ASN A 382 0.93 -40.81 -33.29
C ASN A 382 -0.01 -40.40 -32.14
N ARG A 383 -1.21 -40.98 -32.06
CA ARG A 383 -2.13 -40.78 -30.92
C ARG A 383 -1.53 -41.29 -29.62
N LYS A 384 -0.90 -42.47 -29.65
CA LYS A 384 -0.22 -43.03 -28.48
C LYS A 384 0.94 -42.13 -28.02
N SER A 385 1.81 -41.72 -28.95
CA SER A 385 2.93 -40.80 -28.68
C SER A 385 2.44 -39.48 -28.08
N ARG A 386 1.40 -38.87 -28.68
CA ARG A 386 0.74 -37.66 -28.13
C ARG A 386 0.20 -37.88 -26.72
N SER A 387 -0.47 -39.01 -26.46
CA SER A 387 -1.03 -39.32 -25.12
C SER A 387 0.05 -39.46 -24.05
N GLU A 388 1.16 -40.14 -24.35
CA GLU A 388 2.29 -40.29 -23.42
C GLU A 388 2.95 -38.93 -23.15
N SER A 389 3.18 -38.13 -24.20
CA SER A 389 3.65 -36.75 -24.09
C SER A 389 2.73 -35.87 -23.23
N ARG A 390 1.41 -36.00 -23.41
CA ARG A 390 0.42 -35.27 -22.61
C ARG A 390 0.52 -35.65 -21.14
N GLN A 391 0.65 -36.93 -20.82
CA GLN A 391 0.76 -37.37 -19.42
C GLN A 391 1.98 -36.73 -18.74
N ILE A 392 3.12 -36.65 -19.44
CA ILE A 392 4.33 -35.98 -18.93
C ILE A 392 4.06 -34.50 -18.65
N LEU A 393 3.41 -33.80 -19.58
CA LEU A 393 3.09 -32.37 -19.47
C LEU A 393 2.10 -32.09 -18.34
N VAL A 394 1.00 -32.83 -18.27
CA VAL A 394 -0.02 -32.68 -17.22
C VAL A 394 0.56 -32.99 -15.85
N ASN A 395 1.37 -34.05 -15.72
CA ASN A 395 2.06 -34.36 -14.48
C ASN A 395 2.97 -33.21 -14.05
N HIS A 396 3.75 -32.64 -14.97
CA HIS A 396 4.60 -31.48 -14.67
C HIS A 396 3.79 -30.23 -14.28
N LEU A 397 2.75 -29.88 -15.04
CA LEU A 397 1.92 -28.71 -14.72
C LEU A 397 1.15 -28.86 -13.41
N SER A 398 0.84 -30.09 -13.01
CA SER A 398 0.17 -30.36 -11.73
C SER A 398 1.07 -30.01 -10.54
N THR A 399 2.38 -30.27 -10.63
CA THR A 399 3.36 -29.93 -9.57
C THR A 399 3.73 -28.45 -9.53
N CYS A 400 3.33 -27.67 -10.54
CA CYS A 400 3.58 -26.24 -10.62
C CYS A 400 2.48 -25.46 -9.88
N GLU A 401 2.58 -25.37 -8.56
CA GLU A 401 1.55 -24.73 -7.71
C GLU A 401 1.68 -23.20 -7.62
N ASN A 402 2.90 -22.68 -7.63
CA ASN A 402 3.16 -21.27 -7.42
C ASN A 402 2.74 -20.42 -8.63
N VAL A 403 2.35 -19.18 -8.34
CA VAL A 403 2.02 -18.16 -9.33
C VAL A 403 3.00 -17.00 -9.19
N TYR A 404 3.63 -16.64 -10.29
CA TYR A 404 4.57 -15.54 -10.33
C TYR A 404 3.88 -14.22 -10.62
N ARG A 405 3.95 -13.29 -9.68
CA ARG A 405 3.36 -11.94 -9.79
C ARG A 405 4.44 -10.87 -9.65
N PRO A 406 5.28 -10.64 -10.69
CA PRO A 406 6.29 -9.61 -10.63
C PRO A 406 5.65 -8.22 -10.54
N ARG A 407 6.21 -7.37 -9.68
CA ARG A 407 5.74 -5.99 -9.51
C ARG A 407 5.74 -5.20 -10.84
N LYS A 408 6.78 -5.39 -11.66
CA LYS A 408 6.92 -4.76 -12.98
C LYS A 408 5.76 -5.11 -13.92
N LEU A 409 5.26 -6.35 -13.92
CA LEU A 409 4.08 -6.73 -14.71
C LEU A 409 2.84 -5.93 -14.31
N LYS A 410 2.56 -5.81 -13.01
CA LYS A 410 1.42 -4.99 -12.51
C LYS A 410 1.57 -3.52 -12.92
N GLU A 411 2.78 -2.98 -12.81
CA GLU A 411 3.08 -1.59 -13.21
C GLU A 411 2.93 -1.37 -14.72
N VAL A 412 3.44 -2.28 -15.55
CA VAL A 412 3.32 -2.23 -17.01
C VAL A 412 1.86 -2.28 -17.43
N VAL A 413 1.07 -3.24 -16.91
CA VAL A 413 -0.37 -3.34 -17.20
C VAL A 413 -1.12 -2.08 -16.77
N SER A 414 -0.83 -1.54 -15.59
CA SER A 414 -1.49 -0.31 -15.10
C SER A 414 -1.16 0.91 -15.97
N LYS A 415 0.09 1.04 -16.43
CA LYS A 415 0.50 2.10 -17.36
C LYS A 415 -0.18 1.95 -18.71
N PHE A 416 -0.26 0.74 -19.24
CA PHE A 416 -0.97 0.44 -20.48
C PHE A 416 -2.45 0.81 -20.39
N ASP A 417 -3.13 0.42 -19.30
CA ASP A 417 -4.53 0.77 -19.07
C ASP A 417 -4.73 2.30 -19.06
N HIS A 418 -3.83 3.03 -18.39
CA HIS A 418 -3.87 4.50 -18.38
C HIS A 418 -3.71 5.10 -19.79
N GLU A 419 -2.72 4.65 -20.56
CA GLU A 419 -2.48 5.12 -21.91
C GLU A 419 -3.65 4.79 -22.85
N LEU A 420 -4.20 3.59 -22.79
CA LEU A 420 -5.30 3.15 -23.64
C LEU A 420 -6.64 3.83 -23.30
N ASN A 421 -6.93 4.10 -22.03
CA ASN A 421 -8.16 4.80 -21.63
C ASN A 421 -8.29 6.17 -22.29
N ASN A 422 -7.16 6.88 -22.48
CA ASN A 422 -7.13 8.17 -23.17
C ASN A 422 -7.38 8.07 -24.68
N THR A 423 -7.31 6.86 -25.24
CA THR A 423 -7.47 6.57 -26.68
C THR A 423 -8.85 6.02 -27.04
N GLY A 424 -9.70 5.70 -26.05
CA GLY A 424 -11.01 5.06 -26.26
C GLY A 424 -10.94 3.60 -26.76
N VAL A 425 -9.77 2.95 -26.65
CA VAL A 425 -9.62 1.51 -26.93
C VAL A 425 -10.08 0.72 -25.70
N ASP A 426 -11.04 -0.19 -25.87
CA ASP A 426 -11.51 -1.06 -24.81
C ASP A 426 -10.49 -2.18 -24.53
N ASN A 427 -9.67 -1.98 -23.49
CA ASN A 427 -8.64 -2.92 -23.06
C ASN A 427 -9.19 -4.31 -22.69
N LYS A 428 -10.46 -4.42 -22.28
CA LYS A 428 -11.09 -5.71 -21.94
C LYS A 428 -11.27 -6.62 -23.15
N GLN A 429 -11.18 -6.08 -24.36
CA GLN A 429 -11.32 -6.85 -25.60
C GLN A 429 -9.99 -7.36 -26.16
N LEU A 430 -8.84 -6.90 -25.65
CA LEU A 430 -7.53 -7.23 -26.22
C LEU A 430 -7.27 -8.75 -26.31
N ILE A 431 -7.69 -9.50 -25.28
CA ILE A 431 -7.47 -10.95 -25.21
C ILE A 431 -8.60 -11.77 -25.87
N LYS A 432 -9.60 -11.12 -26.48
CA LYS A 432 -10.65 -11.86 -27.19
C LYS A 432 -10.10 -12.46 -28.49
N PRO A 433 -10.52 -13.67 -28.87
CA PRO A 433 -10.20 -14.25 -30.17
C PRO A 433 -10.56 -13.30 -31.31
N ASN A 434 -9.71 -13.21 -32.33
CA ASN A 434 -9.90 -12.37 -33.52
C ASN A 434 -10.03 -10.86 -33.25
N PHE A 435 -9.55 -10.35 -32.11
CA PHE A 435 -9.50 -8.92 -31.85
C PHE A 435 -8.73 -8.19 -32.97
N LYS A 436 -9.46 -7.36 -33.74
CA LYS A 436 -8.93 -6.44 -34.74
C LYS A 436 -9.39 -5.03 -34.37
N THR A 437 -8.50 -4.07 -34.58
CA THR A 437 -8.80 -2.66 -34.32
C THR A 437 -8.27 -1.80 -35.47
N ALA A 438 -9.01 -0.74 -35.82
CA ALA A 438 -8.52 0.29 -36.73
C ALA A 438 -7.55 1.27 -36.04
N ARG A 439 -7.35 1.14 -34.72
CA ARG A 439 -6.51 2.00 -33.88
C ARG A 439 -5.24 1.27 -33.41
N LEU A 440 -4.64 0.46 -34.30
CA LEU A 440 -3.43 -0.30 -33.99
C LEU A 440 -2.27 0.62 -33.60
N ASP A 441 -2.14 1.73 -34.32
CA ASP A 441 -1.19 2.82 -34.06
C ASP A 441 -1.25 3.32 -32.61
N LEU A 442 -2.44 3.48 -32.03
CA LEU A 442 -2.60 3.94 -30.65
C LEU A 442 -2.12 2.89 -29.63
N ILE A 443 -2.36 1.61 -29.91
CA ILE A 443 -1.87 0.50 -29.06
C ILE A 443 -0.35 0.43 -29.11
N VAL A 444 0.24 0.52 -30.31
CA VAL A 444 1.69 0.51 -30.49
C VAL A 444 2.32 1.71 -29.79
N ASN A 445 1.75 2.90 -29.93
CA ASN A 445 2.23 4.11 -29.25
C ASN A 445 2.15 3.98 -27.71
N ALA A 446 1.07 3.40 -27.18
CA ALA A 446 0.97 3.10 -25.75
C ALA A 446 2.07 2.10 -25.32
N ALA A 447 2.35 1.09 -26.14
CA ALA A 447 3.41 0.11 -25.88
C ALA A 447 4.79 0.73 -25.87
N ILE A 448 5.10 1.61 -26.82
CA ILE A 448 6.37 2.34 -26.87
C ILE A 448 6.58 3.13 -25.58
N LYS A 449 5.54 3.77 -25.03
CA LYS A 449 5.65 4.51 -23.76
C LYS A 449 5.86 3.61 -22.55
N CYS A 450 5.33 2.38 -22.58
CA CYS A 450 5.35 1.47 -21.43
C CYS A 450 6.60 0.58 -21.38
N ILE A 451 7.00 0.00 -22.53
CA ILE A 451 8.05 -1.02 -22.67
C ILE A 451 8.83 -0.81 -23.99
N PRO A 452 9.53 0.34 -24.15
CA PRO A 452 10.13 0.75 -25.42
C PRO A 452 11.17 -0.25 -25.95
N THR A 453 11.97 -0.87 -25.08
CA THR A 453 13.02 -1.79 -25.53
C THR A 453 12.41 -3.11 -26.01
N VAL A 454 11.42 -3.66 -25.30
CA VAL A 454 10.67 -4.84 -25.78
C VAL A 454 10.02 -4.53 -27.13
N VAL A 455 9.35 -3.38 -27.28
CA VAL A 455 8.72 -3.00 -28.56
C VAL A 455 9.73 -2.95 -29.70
N THR A 456 10.87 -2.30 -29.48
CA THR A 456 11.93 -2.17 -30.49
C THR A 456 12.46 -3.55 -30.93
N ILE A 457 12.65 -4.46 -29.97
CA ILE A 457 13.16 -5.80 -30.26
C ILE A 457 12.10 -6.66 -30.94
N VAL A 458 10.85 -6.64 -30.48
CA VAL A 458 9.74 -7.35 -31.12
C VAL A 458 9.59 -6.90 -32.56
N HIS A 459 9.63 -5.59 -32.82
CA HIS A 459 9.54 -5.03 -34.15
C HIS A 459 10.73 -5.47 -35.03
N ALA A 460 11.96 -5.42 -34.52
CA ALA A 460 13.15 -5.85 -35.26
C ALA A 460 13.15 -7.36 -35.59
N VAL A 461 12.71 -8.19 -34.64
CA VAL A 461 12.62 -9.64 -34.82
C VAL A 461 11.54 -10.00 -35.85
N ALA A 462 10.39 -9.33 -35.83
CA ALA A 462 9.30 -9.58 -36.76
C ALA A 462 9.64 -9.23 -38.21
N VAL A 463 10.30 -8.09 -38.44
CA VAL A 463 10.61 -7.58 -39.80
C VAL A 463 11.91 -8.20 -40.36
N GLY A 464 12.51 -9.18 -39.66
CA GLY A 464 13.74 -9.85 -40.11
C GLY A 464 14.97 -8.95 -40.23
N SER A 465 14.89 -7.70 -39.76
CA SER A 465 15.93 -6.70 -39.92
C SER A 465 17.11 -7.00 -38.98
N SER A 466 18.33 -7.08 -39.54
CA SER A 466 19.57 -7.11 -38.77
C SER A 466 19.92 -5.72 -38.22
N CYS A 467 18.95 -5.02 -37.60
CA CYS A 467 19.24 -3.76 -36.95
C CYS A 467 20.24 -4.02 -35.84
N GLN A 468 21.44 -3.48 -36.01
CA GLN A 468 22.44 -3.31 -34.97
C GLN A 468 21.82 -2.46 -33.86
N ILE A 469 21.12 -3.10 -32.93
CA ILE A 469 20.69 -2.50 -31.67
C ILE A 469 21.90 -2.64 -30.75
N THR A 470 22.85 -1.70 -30.92
CA THR A 470 23.98 -1.44 -29.99
C THR A 470 23.48 -0.82 -28.70
#